data_AF-W1XSI8-F1
#
_entry.id   AF-W1XSI8-F1
#
_cell.length_a   1.000
_cell.length_b   1.000
_cell.length_c   1.000
_cell.angle_alpha   90.00
_cell.angle_beta   90.00
_cell.angle_gamma   90.00
#
_symmetry.space_group_name_H-M   'P 1'
#
loop_
_entity.id
_entity.type
_entity.pdbx_description
1 polymer ?
#
loop_
_entity_poly.entity_id
_entity_poly.type
_entity_poly.pdbx_seq_one_letter_code
_entity_poly.pdbx_strand_id
1 'polypeptide(L)'
;VGGRTFKESLLEAAKGAAAIIEYGSCASWGGIQAAKPNPTNTVSVSSVVSGKPIIKVPGCPPIPEVMTGVIMHYALFGQIPPLDSQGRPKQFYGNKHHLH
;
A
#
# COMPACT_ATOMS: atom_id res chain seq x y z
N VAL A 1 14.79 -11.30 8.07
CA VAL A 1 14.30 -12.66 7.74
C VAL A 1 15.45 -13.45 7.14
N GLY A 2 15.76 -14.64 7.67
CA GLY A 2 16.90 -15.43 7.19
C GLY A 2 18.26 -14.71 7.32
N GLY A 3 18.50 -14.05 8.47
CA GLY A 3 19.74 -13.30 8.72
C GLY A 3 19.86 -11.93 8.04
N ARG A 4 18.93 -11.58 7.13
CA ARG A 4 18.91 -10.29 6.40
C ARG A 4 17.92 -9.30 7.01
N THR A 5 18.11 -8.01 6.75
CA THR A 5 17.13 -6.98 7.09
C THR A 5 15.87 -7.14 6.23
N PHE A 6 14.71 -6.75 6.74
CA PHE A 6 13.48 -6.81 5.93
C PHE A 6 13.52 -5.83 4.74
N LYS A 7 14.23 -4.70 4.89
CA LYS A 7 14.44 -3.71 3.83
C LYS A 7 15.11 -4.32 2.60
N GLU A 8 16.09 -5.21 2.79
CA GLU A 8 16.75 -5.91 1.67
C GLU A 8 15.76 -6.80 0.91
N SER A 9 14.97 -7.61 1.64
CA SER A 9 13.93 -8.45 1.03
C SER A 9 12.89 -7.63 0.28
N LEU A 10 12.47 -6.48 0.82
CA LEU A 10 11.53 -5.57 0.18
C LEU A 10 12.08 -5.02 -1.14
N LEU A 11 13.33 -4.53 -1.13
CA LEU A 11 13.96 -3.97 -2.32
C LEU A 11 14.21 -5.04 -3.40
N GLU A 12 14.56 -6.25 -3.00
CA GLU A 12 14.72 -7.40 -3.89
C GLU A 12 13.41 -7.73 -4.60
N ALA A 13 12.32 -7.89 -3.84
CA ALA A 13 10.99 -8.18 -4.38
C ALA A 13 10.46 -7.05 -5.28
N ALA A 14 10.73 -5.79 -4.92
CA ALA A 14 10.27 -4.63 -5.67
C ALA A 14 10.87 -4.51 -7.08
N LYS A 15 12.12 -4.98 -7.31
CA LYS A 15 12.81 -4.86 -8.61
C LYS A 15 12.01 -5.48 -9.75
N GLY A 16 11.48 -6.69 -9.55
CA GLY A 16 10.71 -7.44 -10.53
C GLY A 16 9.21 -7.14 -10.55
N ALA A 17 8.72 -6.33 -9.61
CA ALA A 17 7.28 -6.08 -9.48
C ALA A 17 6.75 -5.21 -10.64
N ALA A 18 5.59 -5.59 -11.18
CA ALA A 18 4.83 -4.76 -12.12
C ALA A 18 4.17 -3.56 -11.41
N ALA A 19 3.65 -3.79 -10.20
CA ALA A 19 3.12 -2.78 -9.31
C ALA A 19 3.25 -3.27 -7.86
N ILE A 20 3.14 -2.35 -6.89
CA ILE A 20 3.19 -2.64 -5.46
C ILE A 20 1.86 -2.21 -4.83
N ILE A 21 1.27 -3.08 -4.02
CA ILE A 21 0.05 -2.77 -3.28
C ILE A 21 0.40 -2.64 -1.79
N GLU A 22 0.18 -1.45 -1.23
CA GLU A 22 0.37 -1.16 0.18
C GLU A 22 -0.90 -1.49 0.95
N TYR A 23 -1.04 -2.74 1.37
CA TYR A 23 -2.17 -3.16 2.19
C TYR A 23 -2.07 -2.66 3.63
N GLY A 24 -3.13 -1.96 4.03
CA GLY A 24 -3.32 -1.44 5.36
C GLY A 24 -2.54 -0.15 5.63
N SER A 25 -2.95 0.51 6.71
CA SER A 25 -2.35 1.77 7.15
C SER A 25 -0.87 1.60 7.52
N CYS A 26 -0.44 0.39 7.89
CA CYS A 26 0.97 0.06 8.15
C CYS A 26 1.84 0.25 6.90
N ALA A 27 1.51 -0.43 5.80
CA ALA A 27 2.28 -0.30 4.57
C ALA A 27 2.09 1.08 3.93
N SER A 28 0.86 1.62 3.99
CA SER A 28 0.51 2.91 3.37
C SER A 28 1.20 4.09 4.05
N TRP A 29 1.23 4.10 5.39
CA TRP A 29 1.56 5.30 6.18
C TRP A 29 2.42 5.03 7.44
N GLY A 30 2.84 3.79 7.65
CA GLY A 30 3.59 3.36 8.83
C GLY A 30 2.73 2.81 9.99
N GLY A 31 1.42 3.05 9.97
CA GLY A 31 0.47 2.45 10.92
C GLY A 31 0.69 2.89 12.37
N ILE A 32 0.31 2.03 13.32
CA ILE A 32 0.41 2.35 14.75
C ILE A 32 1.85 2.47 15.23
N GLN A 33 2.77 1.74 14.61
CA GLN A 33 4.19 1.70 14.95
C GLN A 33 4.90 3.02 14.59
N ALA A 34 4.38 3.75 13.60
CA ALA A 34 4.86 5.08 13.23
C ALA A 34 4.23 6.22 14.06
N ALA A 35 3.25 5.92 14.93
CA ALA A 35 2.70 6.91 15.83
C ALA A 35 3.79 7.41 16.80
N LYS A 36 3.63 8.64 17.32
CA LYS A 36 4.59 9.21 18.27
C LYS A 36 4.79 8.27 19.46
N PRO A 37 6.03 8.00 19.90
CA PRO A 37 7.28 8.66 19.48
C PRO A 37 8.02 8.00 18.30
N ASN A 38 7.48 6.95 17.66
CA ASN A 38 8.10 6.17 16.59
C ASN A 38 9.53 5.68 16.93
N PRO A 39 9.70 4.85 17.97
CA PRO A 39 11.01 4.44 18.47
C PRO A 39 11.82 3.60 17.47
N THR A 40 11.16 3.01 16.49
CA THR A 40 11.76 2.13 15.48
C THR A 40 12.01 2.83 14.14
N ASN A 41 11.71 4.13 14.03
CA ASN A 41 11.76 4.88 12.76
C ASN A 41 10.96 4.21 11.63
N THR A 42 9.77 3.71 11.96
CA THR A 42 8.85 3.08 11.01
C THR A 42 8.41 4.09 9.94
N VAL A 43 8.39 3.65 8.68
CA VAL A 43 7.99 4.42 7.49
C VAL A 43 7.11 3.56 6.58
N SER A 44 6.40 4.20 5.64
CA SER A 44 5.67 3.49 4.58
C SER A 44 6.60 2.81 3.57
N VAL A 45 6.07 1.87 2.80
CA VAL A 45 6.82 1.19 1.73
C VAL A 45 7.25 2.18 0.65
N SER A 46 6.38 3.12 0.30
CA SER A 46 6.58 4.21 -0.67
C SER A 46 7.67 5.21 -0.27
N SER A 47 8.05 5.27 1.00
CA SER A 47 9.23 6.04 1.44
C SER A 47 10.55 5.28 1.20
N VAL A 48 10.49 3.98 0.93
CA VAL A 48 11.66 3.10 0.75
C VAL A 48 11.83 2.67 -0.70
N VAL A 49 10.72 2.51 -1.43
CA VAL A 49 10.69 2.03 -2.82
C VAL A 49 10.16 3.13 -3.74
N SER A 50 10.85 3.36 -4.85
CA SER A 50 10.48 4.34 -5.88
C SER A 50 10.55 3.73 -7.29
N GLY A 51 10.03 4.45 -8.28
CA GLY A 51 10.08 4.02 -9.69
C GLY A 51 9.13 2.89 -10.08
N LYS A 52 8.21 2.51 -9.19
CA LYS A 52 7.15 1.52 -9.44
C LYS A 52 5.77 2.14 -9.20
N PRO A 53 4.72 1.71 -9.92
CA PRO A 53 3.35 2.07 -9.54
C PRO A 53 3.03 1.55 -8.14
N ILE A 54 2.52 2.42 -7.26
CA ILE A 54 2.17 2.08 -5.88
C ILE A 54 0.69 2.39 -5.65
N ILE A 55 -0.06 1.38 -5.21
CA ILE A 55 -1.48 1.48 -4.87
C ILE A 55 -1.61 1.42 -3.35
N LYS A 56 -2.13 2.47 -2.74
CA LYS A 56 -2.40 2.52 -1.30
C LYS A 56 -3.79 2.01 -1.00
N VAL A 57 -3.88 0.95 -0.20
CA VAL A 57 -5.16 0.38 0.25
C VAL A 57 -5.19 0.47 1.78
N PRO A 58 -5.37 1.68 2.36
CA PRO A 58 -5.31 1.88 3.80
C PRO A 58 -6.52 1.28 4.53
N GLY A 59 -6.37 1.09 5.84
CA GLY A 59 -7.31 0.39 6.71
C GLY A 59 -6.56 -0.46 7.75
N CYS A 60 -7.17 -0.76 8.89
CA CYS A 60 -6.52 -1.51 9.96
C CYS A 60 -7.41 -2.65 10.51
N PRO A 61 -7.71 -3.69 9.70
CA PRO A 61 -7.28 -3.89 8.30
C PRO A 61 -8.24 -3.22 7.27
N PRO A 62 -7.86 -3.17 5.98
CA PRO A 62 -8.78 -2.79 4.91
C PRO A 62 -9.93 -3.79 4.77
N ILE A 63 -11.01 -3.35 4.12
CA ILE A 63 -12.16 -4.21 3.80
C ILE A 63 -11.71 -5.31 2.81
N PRO A 64 -11.99 -6.61 3.06
CA PRO A 64 -11.54 -7.71 2.21
C PRO A 64 -11.95 -7.59 0.73
N GLU A 65 -13.16 -7.10 0.47
CA GLU A 65 -13.70 -6.86 -0.88
C GLU A 65 -12.94 -5.75 -1.61
N VAL A 66 -12.44 -4.75 -0.88
CA VAL A 66 -11.58 -3.71 -1.44
C VAL A 66 -10.23 -4.29 -1.84
N MET A 67 -9.66 -5.16 -1.00
CA MET A 67 -8.37 -5.81 -1.28
C MET A 67 -8.46 -6.69 -2.54
N THR A 68 -9.46 -7.57 -2.58
CA THR A 68 -9.72 -8.44 -3.74
C THR A 68 -10.07 -7.62 -4.98
N GLY A 69 -10.86 -6.56 -4.85
CA GLY A 69 -11.21 -5.67 -5.96
C GLY A 69 -10.00 -5.03 -6.66
N VAL A 70 -8.97 -4.62 -5.91
CA VAL A 70 -7.73 -4.06 -6.49
C VAL A 70 -6.97 -5.11 -7.30
N ILE A 71 -6.83 -6.32 -6.76
CA ILE A 71 -6.17 -7.43 -7.45
C ILE A 71 -6.93 -7.80 -8.72
N MET A 72 -8.26 -7.92 -8.61
CA MET A 72 -9.14 -8.26 -9.73
C MET A 72 -9.11 -7.20 -10.83
N HIS A 73 -9.06 -5.92 -10.49
CA HIS A 73 -8.94 -4.86 -11.50
C HIS A 73 -7.68 -5.04 -12.36
N TYR A 74 -6.54 -5.30 -11.71
CA TYR A 74 -5.29 -5.55 -12.44
C TYR A 74 -5.37 -6.85 -13.26
N ALA A 75 -5.93 -7.92 -12.71
CA ALA A 75 -6.06 -9.20 -13.41
C ALA A 75 -6.97 -9.12 -14.65
N LEU A 76 -8.04 -8.32 -14.59
CA LEU A 76 -9.01 -8.19 -15.68
C LEU A 76 -8.57 -7.20 -16.77
N PHE A 77 -7.94 -6.08 -16.38
CA PHE A 77 -7.65 -4.98 -17.29
C PHE A 77 -6.16 -4.80 -17.61
N GLY A 78 -5.27 -5.52 -16.93
CA GLY A 78 -3.81 -5.40 -17.12
C GLY A 78 -3.23 -4.06 -16.67
N GLN A 79 -4.01 -3.23 -15.97
CA GLN A 79 -3.63 -1.91 -15.51
C GLN A 79 -4.08 -1.68 -14.06
N ILE A 80 -3.46 -0.72 -13.38
CA ILE A 80 -3.84 -0.38 -11.99
C ILE A 80 -5.16 0.43 -11.99
N PRO A 81 -5.95 0.37 -10.91
CA PRO A 81 -7.16 1.19 -10.82
C PRO A 81 -6.80 2.69 -10.78
N PRO A 82 -7.71 3.58 -11.25
CA PRO A 82 -7.52 5.02 -11.09
C PRO A 82 -7.35 5.41 -9.61
N LEU A 83 -6.30 6.18 -9.33
CA LEU A 83 -5.93 6.58 -7.97
C LEU A 83 -6.26 8.05 -7.69
N ASP A 84 -6.58 8.37 -6.44
CA ASP A 84 -6.69 9.75 -5.95
C ASP A 84 -5.30 10.39 -5.74
N SER A 85 -5.28 11.65 -5.28
CA SER A 85 -4.04 12.40 -5.03
C SER A 85 -3.13 11.79 -3.95
N GLN A 86 -3.65 10.88 -3.11
CA GLN A 86 -2.89 10.17 -2.09
C GLN A 86 -2.40 8.79 -2.58
N GLY A 87 -2.78 8.39 -3.79
CA GLY A 87 -2.45 7.08 -4.37
C GLY A 87 -3.43 5.98 -3.98
N ARG A 88 -4.66 6.32 -3.55
CA ARG A 88 -5.69 5.33 -3.15
C ARG A 88 -6.69 5.08 -4.27
N PRO A 89 -7.22 3.86 -4.47
CA PRO A 89 -8.24 3.60 -5.49
C PRO A 89 -9.49 4.49 -5.34
N LYS A 90 -9.79 5.30 -6.35
CA LYS A 90 -10.91 6.27 -6.30
C LYS A 90 -12.26 5.60 -6.02
N GLN A 91 -12.46 4.41 -6.57
CA GLN A 91 -13.71 3.65 -6.44
C GLN A 91 -14.07 3.37 -4.97
N PHE A 92 -13.07 3.21 -4.09
CA PHE A 92 -13.29 2.83 -2.69
C PHE A 92 -13.03 3.96 -1.69
N TYR A 93 -12.15 4.92 -2.04
CA TYR A 93 -11.70 5.98 -1.13
C TYR A 93 -12.05 7.40 -1.59
N GLY A 94 -12.85 7.52 -2.66
CA GLY A 94 -13.24 8.81 -3.24
C GLY A 94 -14.18 9.64 -2.34
N ASN A 95 -14.96 8.97 -1.49
CA ASN A 95 -15.87 9.61 -0.55
C ASN A 95 -15.37 9.46 0.88
N LYS A 96 -15.70 10.44 1.73
CA LYS A 96 -15.53 10.29 3.18
C LYS A 96 -16.63 9.35 3.68
N HIS A 97 -16.33 8.56 4.70
CA HIS A 97 -17.31 7.63 5.30
C HIS A 97 -18.62 8.30 5.72
N HIS A 98 -18.59 9.55 6.16
CA HIS A 98 -19.80 10.27 6.56
C HIS A 98 -20.64 10.82 5.40
N LEU A 99 -20.09 10.86 4.19
CA LEU A 99 -20.74 11.44 3.02
C LEU A 99 -21.34 10.35 2.12
N HIS A 100 -21.43 9.12 2.63
CA HIS A 100 -21.85 7.95 1.88
C HIS A 100 -22.46 6.87 2.79
#